data_AF-A0A8J7I2G4-F1
#
_entry.id   AF-A0A8J7I2G4-F1
#
_cell.length_a   1.000
_cell.length_b   1.000
_cell.length_c   1.000
_cell.angle_alpha   90.00
_cell.angle_beta   90.00
_cell.angle_gamma   90.00
#
_symmetry.space_group_name_H-M   'P 1'
#
loop_
_entity.id
_entity.type
_entity.pdbx_description
1 polymer ?
#
loop_
_entity_poly.entity_id
_entity_poly.type
_entity_poly.pdbx_seq_one_letter_code
_entity_poly.pdbx_strand_id
1 'polypeptide(L)'
;MTGRIVEQGKIVDVGVSSFKDPANSAGLYIASSSLYQTYRVDRNRVKQICERLYQHLIEKVSNQNLGDARFRIVTYREDSTGFSQVSAKEYDNQERTYILITRDTLRSTRATILVRFLTYGENLYVGVGTYVLGKLNLCAFIRKIILTLIIPWFAIAPLSFFPGINQLLFLLYLCLIAFSWAGLVQRIIEVGDIKTALRLEFNKALDLGSFNLDDVVMFLKSTLHTTVTSIRDVLKQEGLPVETLDAFVQNINNNINQNFTGPVGGVTGTGVVKVNPLT
;
A
#
# COMPACT_ATOMS: atom_id res chain seq x y z
N MET A 1 12.48 1.67 19.49
CA MET A 1 12.74 3.12 19.43
C MET A 1 11.41 3.83 19.16
N THR A 2 11.06 4.83 19.96
CA THR A 2 9.76 5.53 20.00
C THR A 2 9.91 6.99 19.54
N GLY A 3 8.98 7.48 18.72
CA GLY A 3 8.95 8.86 18.17
C GLY A 3 9.68 8.98 16.81
N ARG A 4 9.22 9.74 15.80
CA ARG A 4 8.54 11.05 15.75
C ARG A 4 7.74 11.20 14.45
N ILE A 5 6.57 11.85 14.52
CA ILE A 5 5.82 12.33 13.35
C ILE A 5 6.41 13.66 12.89
N VAL A 6 6.59 13.87 11.58
CA VAL A 6 6.74 15.23 11.04
C VAL A 6 6.06 15.51 9.69
N GLU A 7 5.02 16.33 9.71
CA GLU A 7 4.41 16.92 8.52
C GLU A 7 5.33 17.96 7.85
N GLN A 8 5.19 18.09 6.53
CA GLN A 8 5.83 19.12 5.68
C GLN A 8 7.38 19.05 5.61
N GLY A 9 7.91 18.00 4.94
CA GLY A 9 9.33 17.96 4.57
C GLY A 9 10.31 17.53 5.68
N LYS A 10 9.84 16.88 6.74
CA LYS A 10 10.68 16.28 7.77
C LYS A 10 10.38 14.78 7.90
N ILE A 11 11.41 14.00 8.23
CA ILE A 11 11.36 12.55 8.40
C ILE A 11 10.34 12.19 9.49
N VAL A 12 9.25 11.53 9.08
CA VAL A 12 8.28 10.91 9.98
C VAL A 12 8.77 9.49 10.25
N ASP A 13 9.42 9.28 11.38
CA ASP A 13 9.75 7.94 11.88
C ASP A 13 8.55 7.45 12.71
N VAL A 14 7.65 6.70 12.07
CA VAL A 14 6.52 6.09 12.77
C VAL A 14 7.00 4.73 13.26
N GLY A 15 7.59 4.71 14.46
CA GLY A 15 7.92 3.45 15.15
C GLY A 15 6.69 2.52 15.19
N VAL A 16 6.92 1.20 15.18
CA VAL A 16 5.94 0.09 15.03
C VAL A 16 4.47 0.55 15.07
N SER A 17 3.95 0.96 13.91
CA SER A 17 2.69 1.72 13.83
C SER A 17 1.56 0.98 13.12
N SER A 18 1.84 -0.20 12.60
CA SER A 18 0.86 -0.97 11.85
C SER A 18 0.96 -2.45 12.21
N PHE A 19 -0.18 -3.02 12.61
CA PHE A 19 -0.35 -4.46 12.81
C PHE A 19 -0.60 -5.20 11.48
N LYS A 20 -0.61 -4.50 10.34
CA LYS A 20 -0.76 -5.09 9.00
C LYS A 20 0.23 -4.52 7.98
N ASP A 21 0.61 -5.34 7.00
CA ASP A 21 1.58 -4.97 5.97
C ASP A 21 1.10 -3.73 5.16
N PRO A 22 1.88 -2.64 5.11
CA PRO A 22 1.54 -1.43 4.33
C PRO A 22 1.24 -1.67 2.85
N ALA A 23 1.77 -2.73 2.25
CA ALA A 23 1.48 -3.09 0.87
C ALA A 23 -0.01 -3.42 0.64
N ASN A 24 -0.69 -4.00 1.64
CA ASN A 24 -2.10 -4.43 1.52
C ASN A 24 -3.08 -3.25 1.47
N SER A 25 -2.64 -2.05 1.84
CA SER A 25 -3.45 -0.84 1.89
C SER A 25 -2.95 0.28 0.98
N ALA A 26 -1.97 -0.01 0.12
CA ALA A 26 -1.34 1.00 -0.76
C ALA A 26 -2.12 1.28 -2.06
N GLY A 27 -3.05 0.40 -2.45
CA GLY A 27 -3.87 0.54 -3.65
C GLY A 27 -3.58 -0.53 -4.71
N LEU A 28 -3.74 -0.18 -5.98
CA LEU A 28 -3.49 -1.07 -7.11
C LEU A 28 -1.98 -1.17 -7.33
N TYR A 29 -1.46 -2.39 -7.32
CA TYR A 29 -0.06 -2.67 -7.62
C TYR A 29 0.24 -2.49 -9.12
N ILE A 30 1.28 -1.71 -9.44
CA ILE A 30 1.74 -1.44 -10.80
C ILE A 30 3.02 -2.24 -11.05
N ALA A 31 2.86 -3.46 -11.55
CA ALA A 31 3.97 -4.41 -11.74
C ALA A 31 5.10 -3.87 -12.63
N SER A 32 4.72 -3.17 -13.69
CA SER A 32 5.62 -2.59 -14.69
C SER A 32 6.50 -1.45 -14.15
N SER A 33 6.14 -0.86 -13.01
CA SER A 33 6.90 0.19 -12.33
C SER A 33 7.46 -0.29 -10.98
N SER A 34 7.62 -1.60 -10.83
CA SER A 34 8.09 -2.23 -9.58
C SER A 34 9.29 -3.14 -9.86
N LEU A 35 10.19 -3.24 -8.88
CA LEU A 35 11.41 -4.02 -8.96
C LEU A 35 11.58 -4.87 -7.71
N TYR A 36 11.89 -6.15 -7.90
CA TYR A 36 12.23 -7.07 -6.82
C TYR A 36 13.45 -7.86 -7.22
N GLN A 37 14.49 -7.79 -6.40
CA GLN A 37 15.74 -8.47 -6.66
C GLN A 37 16.32 -9.02 -5.36
N THR A 38 16.93 -10.19 -5.47
CA THR A 38 17.70 -10.78 -4.37
C THR A 38 19.17 -10.80 -4.76
N TYR A 39 20.03 -10.39 -3.84
CA TYR A 39 21.48 -10.38 -3.98
C TYR A 39 22.08 -11.34 -2.97
N ARG A 40 23.01 -12.18 -3.41
CA ARG A 40 23.79 -13.00 -2.49
C ARG A 40 24.87 -12.14 -1.84
N VAL A 41 24.96 -12.17 -0.52
CA VAL A 41 25.85 -11.35 0.29
C VAL A 41 26.36 -12.18 1.46
N ASP A 42 27.62 -12.03 1.83
CA ASP A 42 28.15 -12.66 3.04
C ASP A 42 27.30 -12.32 4.27
N ARG A 43 26.96 -13.35 5.07
CA ARG A 43 26.10 -13.24 6.26
C ARG A 43 26.57 -12.17 7.24
N ASN A 44 27.88 -11.94 7.34
CA ASN A 44 28.47 -10.96 8.26
C ASN A 44 28.30 -9.52 7.77
N ARG A 45 28.05 -9.31 6.48
CA ARG A 45 27.91 -7.98 5.84
C ARG A 45 26.47 -7.62 5.49
N VAL A 46 25.60 -8.61 5.30
CA VAL A 46 24.21 -8.40 4.83
C VAL A 46 23.42 -7.40 5.67
N LYS A 47 23.59 -7.43 7.00
CA LYS A 47 22.93 -6.49 7.93
C LYS A 47 23.46 -5.08 7.77
N GLN A 48 24.78 -4.91 7.71
CA GLN A 48 25.42 -3.61 7.52
C GLN A 48 25.02 -2.98 6.18
N ILE A 49 24.97 -3.76 5.11
CA ILE A 49 24.55 -3.30 3.78
C ILE A 49 23.07 -2.91 3.79
N CYS A 50 22.22 -3.69 4.46
CA CYS A 50 20.81 -3.37 4.62
C CYS A 50 20.60 -2.04 5.37
N GLU A 51 21.31 -1.83 6.48
CA GLU A 51 21.26 -0.57 7.24
C GLU A 51 21.76 0.62 6.41
N ARG A 52 22.88 0.44 5.68
CA ARG A 52 23.44 1.47 4.78
C ARG A 52 22.47 1.84 3.66
N LEU A 53 21.75 0.86 3.10
CA LEU A 53 20.71 1.09 2.09
C LEU A 53 19.56 1.96 2.63
N TYR A 54 19.05 1.64 3.83
CA TYR A 54 18.03 2.47 4.47
C TYR A 54 18.56 3.88 4.72
N GLN A 55 19.72 4.02 5.37
CA GLN A 55 20.30 5.31 5.72
C GLN A 55 20.53 6.19 4.49
N HIS A 56 21.20 5.64 3.46
CA HIS A 56 21.51 6.39 2.25
C HIS A 56 20.25 6.79 1.48
N LEU A 57 19.25 5.90 1.39
CA LEU A 57 17.99 6.22 0.74
C LEU A 57 17.21 7.30 1.50
N ILE A 58 17.15 7.20 2.84
CA ILE A 58 16.51 8.22 3.68
C ILE A 58 17.16 9.58 3.46
N GLU A 59 18.49 9.64 3.52
CA GLU A 59 19.26 10.87 3.31
C GLU A 59 19.03 11.46 1.92
N LYS A 60 19.11 10.64 0.86
CA LYS A 60 18.97 11.11 -0.51
C LYS A 60 17.55 11.58 -0.81
N VAL A 61 16.55 10.90 -0.28
CA VAL A 61 15.13 11.25 -0.43
C VAL A 61 14.78 12.48 0.42
N SER A 62 15.35 12.63 1.63
CA SER A 62 15.12 13.81 2.48
C SER A 62 15.77 15.06 1.93
N ASN A 63 16.92 14.92 1.25
CA ASN A 63 17.64 16.05 0.66
C ASN A 63 17.07 16.47 -0.70
N GLN A 64 16.25 15.64 -1.33
CA GLN A 64 15.56 16.01 -2.56
C GLN A 64 14.30 16.82 -2.29
N ASN A 65 14.12 17.89 -3.07
CA ASN A 65 12.83 18.58 -3.14
C ASN A 65 11.86 17.72 -3.97
N LEU A 66 11.08 16.87 -3.30
CA LEU A 66 10.05 16.03 -3.92
C LEU A 66 8.70 16.74 -4.01
N GLY A 67 8.66 18.07 -3.85
CA GLY A 67 7.45 18.87 -3.80
C GLY A 67 6.53 18.45 -2.66
N ASP A 68 5.25 18.24 -2.95
CA ASP A 68 4.23 17.85 -1.96
C ASP A 68 4.24 16.34 -1.60
N ALA A 69 5.29 15.61 -1.96
CA ALA A 69 5.42 14.22 -1.59
C ALA A 69 5.65 14.07 -0.08
N ARG A 70 4.94 13.13 0.54
CA ARG A 70 5.09 12.75 1.93
C ARG A 70 5.97 11.51 2.04
N PHE A 71 7.02 11.64 2.85
CA PHE A 71 7.93 10.57 3.20
C PHE A 71 7.58 10.02 4.59
N ARG A 72 7.46 8.70 4.72
CA ARG A 72 7.22 8.02 6.00
C ARG A 72 8.05 6.76 6.11
N ILE A 73 8.60 6.52 7.29
CA ILE A 73 9.18 5.22 7.63
C ILE A 73 8.17 4.51 8.50
N VAL A 74 7.81 3.28 8.11
CA VAL A 74 6.83 2.45 8.82
C VAL A 74 7.46 1.11 9.11
N THR A 75 7.59 0.78 10.38
CA THR A 75 7.99 -0.56 10.80
C THR A 75 6.75 -1.40 11.07
N TYR A 76 6.64 -2.52 10.39
CA TYR A 76 5.60 -3.52 10.57
C TYR A 76 6.15 -4.69 11.37
N ARG A 77 5.44 -5.12 12.41
CA ARG A 77 5.71 -6.37 13.11
C ARG A 77 4.54 -7.32 12.86
N GLU A 78 4.84 -8.52 12.36
CA GLU A 78 3.82 -9.52 12.05
C GLU A 78 3.37 -10.20 13.36
N ASP A 79 2.22 -9.79 13.90
CA ASP A 79 1.60 -10.51 15.02
C ASP A 79 1.05 -11.85 14.50
N SER A 80 1.55 -12.93 15.10
CA SER A 80 1.56 -14.32 14.64
C SER A 80 0.21 -15.06 14.56
N THR A 81 -0.92 -14.35 14.44
CA THR A 81 -2.25 -14.99 14.46
C THR A 81 -2.86 -15.24 13.07
N GLY A 82 -2.34 -14.62 11.99
CA GLY A 82 -3.05 -14.58 10.69
C GLY A 82 -2.29 -15.03 9.43
N PHE A 83 -0.97 -15.20 9.46
CA PHE A 83 -0.22 -15.74 8.33
C PHE A 83 0.80 -16.78 8.78
N SER A 84 0.94 -17.81 7.95
CA SER A 84 1.54 -19.10 8.28
C SER A 84 2.94 -19.01 8.87
N GLN A 85 3.26 -20.00 9.72
CA GLN A 85 4.57 -20.29 10.33
C GLN A 85 5.76 -20.37 9.33
N VAL A 86 5.53 -20.16 8.03
CA VAL A 86 6.53 -20.08 6.96
C VAL A 86 7.28 -18.74 7.00
N SER A 87 6.60 -17.62 7.24
CA SER A 87 7.19 -16.26 7.16
C SER A 87 8.18 -15.94 8.29
N ALA A 88 7.89 -16.38 9.52
CA ALA A 88 8.71 -16.07 10.70
C ALA A 88 9.96 -16.95 10.86
N LYS A 89 10.04 -18.10 10.17
CA LYS A 89 11.24 -18.95 10.14
C LYS A 89 12.18 -18.62 8.98
N GLU A 90 11.66 -17.97 7.96
CA GLU A 90 12.41 -17.63 6.75
C GLU A 90 13.22 -16.35 6.92
N TYR A 91 12.63 -15.27 7.43
CA TYR A 91 13.33 -13.99 7.53
C TYR A 91 13.96 -13.79 8.92
N ASP A 92 15.25 -13.38 8.95
CA ASP A 92 15.94 -13.02 10.20
C ASP A 92 15.30 -11.79 10.90
N ASN A 93 14.45 -11.05 10.16
CA ASN A 93 13.81 -9.84 10.63
C ASN A 93 12.37 -10.12 11.08
N GLN A 94 12.15 -10.13 12.40
CA GLN A 94 10.81 -10.14 13.02
C GLN A 94 10.00 -8.88 12.70
N GLU A 95 10.69 -7.82 12.27
CA GLU A 95 10.13 -6.53 11.89
C GLU A 95 10.51 -6.17 10.46
N ARG A 96 9.56 -5.73 9.66
CA ARG A 96 9.79 -5.25 8.29
C ARG A 96 9.67 -3.74 8.27
N THR A 97 10.77 -3.07 8.02
CA THR A 97 10.79 -1.62 7.80
C THR A 97 10.43 -1.33 6.35
N TYR A 98 9.57 -0.34 6.15
CA TYR A 98 9.17 0.16 4.86
C TYR A 98 9.47 1.66 4.80
N ILE A 99 10.04 2.10 3.68
CA ILE A 99 10.07 3.51 3.30
C ILE A 99 8.90 3.75 2.35
N LEU A 100 7.99 4.64 2.75
CA LEU A 100 6.82 5.05 1.99
C LEU A 100 7.05 6.45 1.44
N ILE A 101 7.03 6.56 0.12
CA ILE A 101 7.02 7.85 -0.58
C ILE A 101 5.66 7.99 -1.25
N THR A 102 4.83 8.88 -0.72
CA THR A 102 3.44 9.03 -1.15
C THR A 102 3.17 10.41 -1.69
N ARG A 103 2.42 10.53 -2.79
CA ARG A 103 1.96 11.82 -3.29
C ARG A 103 0.49 11.74 -3.62
N ASP A 104 -0.28 12.65 -3.05
CA ASP A 104 -1.64 12.92 -3.52
C ASP A 104 -1.53 13.87 -4.73
N THR A 105 -2.08 13.46 -5.86
CA THR A 105 -2.05 14.22 -7.10
C THR A 105 -3.20 15.22 -7.19
N LEU A 106 -3.11 16.18 -8.13
CA LEU A 106 -4.15 17.20 -8.35
C LEU A 106 -5.52 16.57 -8.64
N ARG A 107 -5.53 15.40 -9.27
CA ARG A 107 -6.74 14.68 -9.66
C ARG A 107 -7.28 13.72 -8.60
N SER A 108 -6.82 13.89 -7.35
CA SER A 108 -7.24 13.09 -6.19
C SER A 108 -6.86 11.61 -6.25
N THR A 109 -5.91 11.24 -7.12
CA THR A 109 -5.26 9.92 -7.13
C THR A 109 -4.06 9.94 -6.17
N ARG A 110 -3.84 8.89 -5.40
CA ARG A 110 -2.63 8.74 -4.59
C ARG A 110 -1.66 7.79 -5.25
N ALA A 111 -0.42 8.21 -5.45
CA ALA A 111 0.68 7.35 -5.85
C ALA A 111 1.56 7.05 -4.64
N THR A 112 1.97 5.80 -4.49
CA THR A 112 2.76 5.30 -3.37
C THR A 112 3.89 4.45 -3.90
N ILE A 113 5.13 4.80 -3.55
CA ILE A 113 6.31 3.96 -3.74
C ILE A 113 6.69 3.40 -2.38
N LEU A 114 6.75 2.08 -2.30
CA LEU A 114 7.11 1.30 -1.12
C LEU A 114 8.48 0.67 -1.35
N VAL A 115 9.46 1.05 -0.53
CA VAL A 115 10.80 0.48 -0.58
C VAL A 115 11.06 -0.34 0.67
N ARG A 116 11.62 -1.53 0.50
CA ARG A 116 12.03 -2.41 1.59
C ARG A 116 13.34 -3.12 1.26
N PHE A 117 14.12 -3.34 2.29
CA PHE A 117 15.31 -4.16 2.30
C PHE A 117 15.15 -5.21 3.41
N LEU A 118 15.30 -6.49 3.06
CA LEU A 118 15.15 -7.60 3.99
C LEU A 118 16.37 -8.52 3.91
N THR A 119 16.81 -9.00 5.07
CA THR A 119 17.90 -9.97 5.15
C THR A 119 17.32 -11.38 5.30
N TYR A 120 17.84 -12.31 4.50
CA TYR A 120 17.47 -13.73 4.47
C TYR A 120 18.74 -14.59 4.42
N GLY A 121 19.30 -14.94 5.59
CA GLY A 121 20.56 -15.70 5.66
C GLY A 121 21.71 -14.96 4.95
N GLU A 122 22.22 -15.54 3.86
CA GLU A 122 23.25 -14.94 2.98
C GLU A 122 22.65 -14.12 1.83
N ASN A 123 21.42 -13.65 1.95
CA ASN A 123 20.75 -12.92 0.89
C ASN A 123 20.19 -11.59 1.38
N LEU A 124 20.36 -10.58 0.54
CA LEU A 124 19.73 -9.28 0.66
C LEU A 124 18.62 -9.18 -0.38
N TYR A 125 17.39 -9.11 0.10
CA TYR A 125 16.23 -8.84 -0.74
C TYR A 125 15.98 -7.33 -0.81
N VAL A 126 15.84 -6.82 -2.02
CA VAL A 126 15.54 -5.43 -2.35
C VAL A 126 14.20 -5.39 -3.07
N GLY A 127 13.24 -4.67 -2.50
CA GLY A 127 11.92 -4.48 -3.11
C GLY A 127 11.56 -3.01 -3.23
N VAL A 128 11.18 -2.60 -4.45
CA VAL A 128 10.61 -1.29 -4.78
C VAL A 128 9.25 -1.55 -5.43
N GLY A 129 8.17 -1.43 -4.67
CA GLY A 129 6.81 -1.63 -5.16
C GLY A 129 6.11 -0.31 -5.42
N THR A 130 5.42 -0.20 -6.55
CA THR A 130 4.64 0.98 -6.92
C THR A 130 3.15 0.68 -6.85
N TYR A 131 2.39 1.57 -6.21
CA TYR A 131 0.96 1.45 -6.03
C TYR A 131 0.23 2.74 -6.36
N VAL A 132 -0.99 2.60 -6.89
CA VAL A 132 -1.86 3.72 -7.22
C VAL A 132 -3.24 3.49 -6.61
N LEU A 133 -3.73 4.45 -5.84
CA LEU A 133 -5.07 4.44 -5.28
C LEU A 133 -5.92 5.50 -5.97
N GLY A 134 -7.02 5.07 -6.58
CA GLY A 134 -7.95 5.93 -7.27
C GLY A 134 -8.77 6.82 -6.34
N LYS A 135 -9.58 7.68 -6.96
CA LYS A 135 -10.50 8.54 -6.23
C LYS A 135 -11.66 7.73 -5.64
N LEU A 136 -12.28 8.31 -4.62
CA LEU A 136 -13.50 7.77 -4.03
C LEU A 136 -14.61 7.72 -5.09
N ASN A 137 -15.22 6.55 -5.26
CA ASN A 137 -16.44 6.37 -6.01
C ASN A 137 -17.64 6.79 -5.15
N LEU A 138 -17.91 8.10 -5.15
CA LEU A 138 -19.00 8.69 -4.37
C LEU A 138 -20.35 8.04 -4.68
N CYS A 139 -20.60 7.66 -5.94
CA CYS A 139 -21.84 7.00 -6.34
C CYS A 139 -21.99 5.62 -5.68
N ALA A 140 -20.93 4.80 -5.67
CA ALA A 140 -20.95 3.50 -4.99
C ALA A 140 -21.11 3.65 -3.46
N PHE A 141 -20.45 4.65 -2.87
CA PHE A 141 -20.59 4.97 -1.45
C PHE A 141 -22.02 5.37 -1.09
N ILE A 142 -22.60 6.33 -1.81
CA ILE A 142 -24.00 6.78 -1.62
C ILE A 142 -24.96 5.62 -1.83
N ARG A 143 -24.75 4.81 -2.88
CA ARG A 143 -25.57 3.61 -3.12
C ARG A 143 -25.52 2.65 -1.93
N LYS A 144 -24.34 2.39 -1.35
CA LYS A 144 -24.24 1.52 -0.16
C LYS A 144 -24.97 2.12 1.05
N ILE A 145 -24.87 3.43 1.27
CA ILE A 145 -25.65 4.13 2.30
C ILE A 145 -27.16 3.92 2.08
N ILE A 146 -27.66 4.19 0.87
CA ILE A 146 -29.09 4.04 0.56
C ILE A 146 -29.56 2.60 0.81
N LEU A 147 -28.81 1.62 0.32
CA LEU A 147 -29.15 0.20 0.42
C LEU A 147 -29.08 -0.34 1.86
N THR A 148 -28.16 0.15 2.67
CA THR A 148 -27.89 -0.42 4.01
C THR A 148 -28.53 0.37 5.15
N LEU A 149 -28.78 1.66 4.98
CA LEU A 149 -29.36 2.52 6.03
C LEU A 149 -30.77 3.00 5.70
N ILE A 150 -31.03 3.40 4.45
CA ILE A 150 -32.29 4.06 4.10
C ILE A 150 -33.39 3.04 3.81
N ILE A 151 -33.15 2.10 2.89
CA ILE A 151 -34.16 1.13 2.46
C ILE A 151 -34.63 0.23 3.62
N PRO A 152 -33.73 -0.37 4.43
CA PRO A 152 -34.17 -1.23 5.52
C PRO A 152 -34.94 -0.46 6.60
N TRP A 153 -34.58 0.81 6.86
CA TRP A 153 -35.33 1.67 7.77
C TRP A 153 -36.79 1.86 7.32
N PHE A 154 -37.00 2.18 6.04
CA PHE A 154 -38.36 2.30 5.48
C PHE A 154 -39.12 0.96 5.42
N ALA A 155 -38.42 -0.18 5.32
CA ALA A 155 -39.05 -1.49 5.36
C ALA A 155 -39.46 -1.92 6.78
N ILE A 156 -38.73 -1.49 7.81
CA ILE A 156 -38.98 -1.86 9.21
C ILE A 156 -39.93 -0.89 9.90
N ALA A 157 -39.90 0.40 9.56
CA ALA A 157 -40.76 1.42 10.17
C ALA A 157 -42.27 1.07 10.18
N PRO A 158 -42.88 0.49 9.12
CA PRO A 158 -44.29 0.09 9.13
C PRO A 158 -44.58 -1.14 10.01
N LEU A 159 -43.57 -1.94 10.35
CA LEU A 159 -43.71 -3.15 11.18
C LEU A 159 -43.59 -2.86 12.68
N SER A 160 -43.37 -1.58 13.04
CA SER A 160 -43.21 -1.11 14.41
C SER A 160 -44.46 -1.27 15.30
N PHE A 161 -45.64 -1.55 14.71
CA PHE A 161 -46.89 -1.81 15.44
C PHE A 161 -46.93 -3.16 16.17
N PHE A 162 -45.98 -4.06 15.92
CA PHE A 162 -45.88 -5.37 16.59
C PHE A 162 -44.64 -5.44 17.51
N PRO A 163 -44.79 -5.29 18.84
CA PRO A 163 -43.66 -5.04 19.74
C PRO A 163 -42.62 -6.17 19.78
N GLY A 164 -43.03 -7.45 19.71
CA GLY A 164 -42.10 -8.59 19.69
C GLY A 164 -41.34 -8.76 18.36
N ILE A 165 -41.98 -8.44 17.24
CA ILE A 165 -41.38 -8.53 15.91
C ILE A 165 -40.42 -7.35 15.68
N ASN A 166 -40.74 -6.18 16.22
CA ASN A 166 -39.94 -4.96 16.08
C ASN A 166 -38.54 -5.11 16.70
N GLN A 167 -38.42 -5.75 17.88
CA GLN A 167 -37.12 -5.97 18.52
C GLN A 167 -36.20 -6.89 17.69
N LEU A 168 -36.74 -7.98 17.14
CA LEU A 168 -35.98 -8.90 16.31
C LEU A 168 -35.54 -8.26 15.00
N LEU A 169 -36.43 -7.52 14.33
CA LEU A 169 -36.11 -6.81 13.09
C LEU A 169 -35.07 -5.71 13.30
N PHE A 170 -35.14 -5.00 14.44
CA PHE A 170 -34.14 -4.00 14.80
C PHE A 170 -32.76 -4.63 15.03
N LEU A 171 -32.69 -5.77 15.73
CA LEU A 171 -31.43 -6.49 15.93
C LEU A 171 -30.85 -6.99 14.59
N LEU A 172 -31.68 -7.57 13.72
CA LEU A 172 -31.26 -8.00 12.38
C LEU A 172 -30.76 -6.82 11.53
N TYR A 173 -31.38 -5.66 11.66
CA TYR A 173 -30.94 -4.43 11.00
C TYR A 173 -29.57 -3.97 11.50
N LEU A 174 -29.33 -3.98 12.82
CA LEU A 174 -28.01 -3.69 13.37
C LEU A 174 -26.95 -4.68 12.89
N CYS A 175 -27.27 -5.97 12.82
CA CYS A 175 -26.38 -6.98 12.25
C CYS A 175 -26.09 -6.69 10.77
N LEU A 176 -27.10 -6.36 9.97
CA LEU A 176 -26.93 -6.02 8.56
C LEU A 176 -25.97 -4.84 8.38
N ILE A 177 -26.12 -3.78 9.18
CA ILE A 177 -25.19 -2.65 9.18
C ILE A 177 -23.78 -3.11 9.56
N ALA A 178 -23.64 -3.82 10.67
CA ALA A 178 -22.34 -4.28 11.16
C ALA A 178 -21.61 -5.12 10.11
N PHE A 179 -22.27 -6.10 9.50
CA PHE A 179 -21.67 -6.94 8.45
C PHE A 179 -21.40 -6.16 7.16
N SER A 180 -22.31 -5.29 6.72
CA SER A 180 -22.13 -4.51 5.49
C SER A 180 -20.97 -3.52 5.59
N TRP A 181 -20.73 -2.97 6.78
CA TRP A 181 -19.71 -1.96 7.03
C TRP A 181 -18.42 -2.52 7.65
N ALA A 182 -18.38 -3.82 7.99
CA ALA A 182 -17.21 -4.49 8.57
C ALA A 182 -15.93 -4.28 7.74
N GLY A 183 -16.02 -4.39 6.40
CA GLY A 183 -14.87 -4.15 5.51
C GLY A 183 -14.31 -2.73 5.61
N LEU A 184 -15.18 -1.71 5.70
CA LEU A 184 -14.73 -0.33 5.88
C LEU A 184 -14.08 -0.13 7.25
N VAL A 185 -14.69 -0.66 8.32
CA VAL A 185 -14.14 -0.59 9.68
C VAL A 185 -12.77 -1.25 9.72
N GLN A 186 -12.63 -2.43 9.12
CA GLN A 186 -11.35 -3.11 9.01
C GLN A 186 -10.31 -2.23 8.30
N ARG A 187 -10.65 -1.58 7.18
CA ARG A 187 -9.73 -0.69 6.46
C ARG A 187 -9.37 0.58 7.25
N ILE A 188 -10.30 1.12 8.04
CA ILE A 188 -10.03 2.25 8.94
C ILE A 188 -8.99 1.84 9.99
N ILE A 189 -9.16 0.65 10.59
CA ILE A 189 -8.19 0.10 11.56
C ILE A 189 -6.83 -0.13 10.89
N GLU A 190 -6.82 -0.64 9.65
CA GLU A 190 -5.59 -0.94 8.91
C GLU A 190 -4.77 0.29 8.52
N VAL A 191 -5.43 1.39 8.14
CA VAL A 191 -4.74 2.58 7.61
C VAL A 191 -4.63 3.71 8.63
N GLY A 192 -5.55 3.78 9.58
CA GLY A 192 -5.67 4.89 10.54
C GLY A 192 -6.19 6.20 9.92
N ASP A 193 -6.49 6.23 8.62
CA ASP A 193 -7.04 7.39 7.90
C ASP A 193 -8.34 7.01 7.19
N ILE A 194 -9.44 7.64 7.63
CA ILE A 194 -10.79 7.43 7.10
C ILE A 194 -10.85 7.75 5.60
N LYS A 195 -10.16 8.80 5.14
CA LYS A 195 -10.21 9.21 3.73
C LYS A 195 -9.61 8.12 2.84
N THR A 196 -8.48 7.57 3.25
CA THR A 196 -7.82 6.48 2.53
C THR A 196 -8.61 5.18 2.63
N ALA A 197 -9.15 4.85 3.79
CA ALA A 197 -10.00 3.67 3.98
C ALA A 197 -11.26 3.69 3.10
N LEU A 198 -11.95 4.84 3.02
CA LEU A 198 -13.09 5.03 2.13
C LEU A 198 -12.69 4.85 0.66
N ARG A 199 -11.55 5.39 0.24
CA ARG A 199 -11.04 5.20 -1.13
C ARG A 199 -10.69 3.75 -1.43
N LEU A 200 -10.15 3.02 -0.48
CA LEU A 200 -9.84 1.60 -0.61
C LEU A 200 -11.10 0.73 -0.71
N GLU A 201 -12.14 1.05 0.07
CA GLU A 201 -13.41 0.33 0.04
C GLU A 201 -14.25 0.65 -1.20
N PHE A 202 -14.34 1.94 -1.55
CA PHE A 202 -15.15 2.44 -2.66
C PHE A 202 -14.24 3.04 -3.72
N ASN A 203 -13.28 2.27 -4.22
CA ASN A 203 -12.36 2.77 -5.23
C ASN A 203 -13.09 2.93 -6.56
N LYS A 204 -12.96 4.10 -7.22
CA LYS A 204 -13.32 4.19 -8.62
C LYS A 204 -12.23 3.48 -9.42
N ALA A 205 -12.63 2.54 -10.28
CA ALA A 205 -11.69 1.83 -11.16
C ALA A 205 -10.76 2.86 -11.83
N LEU A 206 -9.47 2.53 -11.82
CA LEU A 206 -8.46 3.38 -12.41
C LEU A 206 -8.55 3.23 -13.92
N ASP A 207 -8.96 4.30 -14.59
CA ASP A 207 -8.87 4.37 -16.04
C ASP A 207 -7.45 4.80 -16.41
N LEU A 208 -6.56 3.80 -16.47
CA LEU A 208 -5.15 4.02 -16.72
C LEU A 208 -4.86 4.53 -18.15
N GLY A 209 -5.82 4.39 -19.07
CA GLY A 209 -5.75 4.90 -20.44
C GLY A 209 -6.16 6.37 -20.60
N SER A 210 -6.67 7.02 -19.54
CA SER A 210 -7.09 8.43 -19.60
C SER A 210 -5.94 9.38 -19.23
N PHE A 211 -5.95 10.59 -19.80
CA PHE A 211 -5.11 11.77 -19.51
C PHE A 211 -4.95 12.12 -18.00
N ASN A 212 -5.63 11.41 -17.10
CA ASN A 212 -5.66 11.63 -15.66
C ASN A 212 -4.44 11.14 -14.87
N LEU A 213 -3.43 10.51 -15.51
CA LEU A 213 -2.26 9.96 -14.81
C LEU A 213 -0.94 10.65 -15.11
N ASP A 214 -0.89 11.72 -15.90
CA ASP A 214 0.37 12.39 -16.25
C ASP A 214 1.16 12.85 -15.01
N ASP A 215 0.46 13.32 -13.98
CA ASP A 215 1.03 13.73 -12.70
C ASP A 215 1.53 12.52 -11.88
N VAL A 216 0.81 11.40 -11.90
CA VAL A 216 1.26 10.12 -11.32
C VAL A 216 2.51 9.63 -12.04
N VAL A 217 2.48 9.59 -13.38
CA VAL A 217 3.59 9.16 -14.24
C VAL A 217 4.82 10.01 -14.02
N MET A 218 4.67 11.34 -13.96
CA MET A 218 5.77 12.27 -13.72
C MET A 218 6.38 12.05 -12.32
N PHE A 219 5.53 11.91 -11.30
CA PHE A 219 5.97 11.59 -9.94
C PHE A 219 6.71 10.25 -9.87
N LEU A 220 6.19 9.21 -10.52
CA LEU A 220 6.83 7.90 -10.55
C LEU A 220 8.16 7.93 -11.29
N LYS A 221 8.23 8.57 -12.46
CA LYS A 221 9.47 8.76 -13.21
C LYS A 221 10.55 9.42 -12.35
N SER A 222 10.25 10.58 -11.74
CA SER A 222 11.24 11.30 -10.94
C SER A 222 11.65 10.52 -9.70
N THR A 223 10.68 9.98 -8.96
CA THR A 223 10.92 9.41 -7.63
C THR A 223 11.49 8.00 -7.72
N LEU A 224 11.01 7.16 -8.66
CA LEU A 224 11.61 5.84 -8.90
C LEU A 224 13.03 5.98 -9.42
N HIS A 225 13.28 6.92 -10.34
CA HIS A 225 14.63 7.16 -10.83
C HIS A 225 15.59 7.50 -9.68
N THR A 226 15.24 8.45 -8.81
CA THR A 226 16.04 8.76 -7.62
C THR A 226 16.23 7.54 -6.72
N THR A 227 15.12 6.86 -6.38
CA THR A 227 15.12 5.75 -5.43
C THR A 227 16.02 4.62 -5.92
N VAL A 228 15.85 4.21 -7.17
CA VAL A 228 16.61 3.11 -7.78
C VAL A 228 18.08 3.49 -7.95
N THR A 229 18.37 4.73 -8.36
CA THR A 229 19.76 5.22 -8.45
C THR A 229 20.42 5.27 -7.06
N SER A 230 19.68 5.64 -6.02
CA SER A 230 20.17 5.58 -4.62
C SER A 230 20.56 4.17 -4.21
N ILE A 231 19.71 3.19 -4.50
CA ILE A 231 19.96 1.77 -4.20
C ILE A 231 21.19 1.30 -4.98
N ARG A 232 21.24 1.62 -6.27
CA ARG A 232 22.35 1.29 -7.17
C ARG A 232 23.69 1.81 -6.66
N ASP A 233 23.75 3.06 -6.20
CA ASP A 233 24.99 3.66 -5.72
C ASP A 233 25.57 2.89 -4.53
N VAL A 234 24.71 2.46 -3.58
CA VAL A 234 25.13 1.63 -2.44
C VAL A 234 25.56 0.25 -2.88
N LEU A 235 24.77 -0.43 -3.72
CA LEU A 235 25.12 -1.78 -4.19
C LEU A 235 26.44 -1.79 -4.97
N LYS A 236 26.68 -0.78 -5.80
CA LYS A 236 27.94 -0.62 -6.53
C LYS A 236 29.13 -0.42 -5.59
N GLN A 237 28.98 0.40 -4.54
CA GLN A 237 30.02 0.60 -3.52
C GLN A 237 30.34 -0.69 -2.75
N GLU A 238 29.34 -1.56 -2.56
CA GLU A 238 29.49 -2.84 -1.86
C GLU A 238 29.97 -3.99 -2.77
N GLY A 239 30.16 -3.73 -4.06
CA GLY A 239 30.64 -4.70 -5.05
C GLY A 239 29.55 -5.67 -5.55
N LEU A 240 28.28 -5.31 -5.41
CA LEU A 240 27.13 -6.12 -5.84
C LEU A 240 26.73 -5.77 -7.30
N PRO A 241 26.18 -6.74 -8.06
CA PRO A 241 25.74 -6.51 -9.43
C PRO A 241 24.64 -5.44 -9.50
N VAL A 242 24.66 -4.60 -10.54
CA VAL A 242 23.73 -3.47 -10.70
C VAL A 242 23.06 -3.43 -12.08
N GLU A 243 23.28 -4.43 -12.92
CA GLU A 243 22.81 -4.47 -14.31
C GLU A 243 21.28 -4.46 -14.39
N THR A 244 20.62 -5.16 -13.47
CA THR A 244 19.15 -5.19 -13.37
C THR A 244 18.56 -3.84 -12.95
N LEU A 245 19.26 -3.13 -12.06
CA LEU A 245 18.89 -1.77 -11.65
C LEU A 245 19.07 -0.78 -12.82
N ASP A 246 20.18 -0.90 -13.57
CA ASP A 246 20.46 -0.07 -14.73
C ASP A 246 19.43 -0.27 -15.85
N ALA A 247 19.07 -1.52 -16.14
CA ALA A 247 18.01 -1.86 -17.07
C ALA A 247 16.64 -1.29 -16.61
N PHE A 248 16.35 -1.36 -15.30
CA PHE A 248 15.13 -0.80 -14.75
C PHE A 248 15.08 0.73 -14.84
N VAL A 249 16.19 1.43 -14.58
CA VAL A 249 16.28 2.89 -14.75
C VAL A 249 16.04 3.30 -16.21
N GLN A 250 16.62 2.56 -17.16
CA GLN A 250 16.38 2.80 -18.58
C GLN A 250 14.90 2.58 -18.95
N ASN A 251 14.27 1.53 -18.40
CA ASN A 251 12.86 1.22 -18.61
C ASN A 251 11.93 2.31 -18.02
N ILE A 252 12.25 2.84 -16.84
CA ILE A 252 11.52 3.96 -16.20
C ILE A 252 11.44 5.16 -17.15
N ASN A 253 12.59 5.54 -17.73
CA ASN A 253 12.68 6.71 -18.60
C ASN A 253 11.93 6.52 -19.93
N ASN A 254 12.02 5.32 -20.50
CA ASN A 254 11.51 5.04 -21.85
C ASN A 254 10.03 4.63 -21.88
N ASN A 255 9.55 3.86 -20.91
CA ASN A 255 8.31 3.07 -21.09
C ASN A 255 7.23 3.26 -20.02
N ILE A 256 7.44 4.07 -18.97
CA ILE A 256 6.40 4.24 -17.93
C ILE A 256 5.05 4.69 -18.53
N ASN A 257 5.04 5.51 -19.59
CA ASN A 257 3.80 5.97 -20.21
C ASN A 257 3.01 4.82 -20.88
N GLN A 258 3.70 3.82 -21.45
CA GLN A 258 3.07 2.66 -22.11
C GLN A 258 2.59 1.63 -21.09
N ASN A 259 3.24 1.59 -19.93
CA ASN A 259 2.94 0.68 -18.84
C ASN A 259 1.62 0.97 -18.09
N PHE A 260 0.96 2.09 -18.43
CA PHE A 260 -0.37 2.46 -17.96
C PHE A 260 -1.48 2.21 -18.99
N THR A 261 -1.21 1.62 -20.16
CA THR A 261 -2.29 1.38 -21.14
C THR A 261 -3.08 0.10 -20.83
N GLY A 262 -4.31 0.24 -20.32
CA GLY A 262 -5.28 -0.86 -20.19
C GLY A 262 -6.29 -0.66 -19.05
N PRO A 263 -7.52 -1.21 -19.14
CA PRO A 263 -8.46 -1.19 -18.02
C PRO A 263 -7.93 -2.11 -16.92
N VAL A 264 -7.61 -1.56 -15.75
CA VAL A 264 -7.26 -2.39 -14.59
C VAL A 264 -8.44 -2.44 -13.65
N GLY A 265 -8.86 -3.68 -13.35
CA GLY A 265 -9.94 -3.97 -12.42
C GLY A 265 -9.75 -3.19 -11.11
N GLY A 266 -10.87 -2.74 -10.55
CA GLY A 266 -10.86 -2.05 -9.27
C GLY A 266 -10.11 -2.87 -8.22
N VAL A 267 -9.46 -2.18 -7.27
CA VAL A 267 -8.81 -2.80 -6.11
C VAL A 267 -9.89 -3.38 -5.19
N THR A 268 -10.43 -4.53 -5.54
CA THR A 268 -11.07 -5.40 -4.56
C THR A 268 -9.94 -5.95 -3.72
N GLY A 269 -9.97 -5.67 -2.41
CA GLY A 269 -8.94 -6.11 -1.48
C GLY A 269 -8.65 -7.59 -1.68
N THR A 270 -7.39 -7.97 -1.50
CA THR A 270 -6.92 -9.35 -1.45
C THR A 270 -7.64 -10.12 -0.35
N GLY A 271 -8.88 -10.52 -0.63
CA GLY A 271 -9.54 -11.66 -0.04
C GLY A 271 -9.35 -12.80 -1.03
N VAL A 272 -8.61 -13.82 -0.62
CA VAL A 272 -8.55 -15.09 -1.34
C VAL A 272 -9.98 -15.62 -1.42
N VAL A 273 -10.65 -15.42 -2.55
CA VAL A 273 -11.81 -16.25 -2.89
C VAL A 273 -11.21 -17.58 -3.32
N LYS A 274 -11.20 -18.55 -2.39
CA LYS A 274 -11.13 -19.96 -2.79
C LYS A 274 -12.37 -20.23 -3.62
N VAL A 275 -12.22 -20.18 -4.93
CA VAL A 275 -13.17 -20.80 -5.83
C VAL A 275 -12.95 -22.30 -5.65
N ASN A 276 -13.87 -22.97 -4.95
CA ASN A 276 -13.92 -24.43 -4.98
C ASN A 276 -14.05 -24.85 -6.46
N PRO A 277 -13.16 -25.70 -7.00
CA PRO A 277 -13.50 -26.41 -8.20
C PRO A 277 -14.65 -27.36 -7.85
N LEU A 278 -15.78 -27.19 -8.52
CA LEU A 278 -16.85 -28.16 -8.53
C LEU A 278 -16.29 -29.48 -9.05
N THR A 279 -16.33 -30.50 -8.20
CA THR A 279 -16.48 -31.92 -8.57
C THR A 279 -17.54 -32.48 -7.67
#